data_AF-A0A0D7DZV1-F1
#
_entry.id   AF-A0A0D7DZV1-F1
#
_cell.length_a   1.000
_cell.length_b   1.000
_cell.length_c   1.000
_cell.angle_alpha   90.00
_cell.angle_beta   90.00
_cell.angle_gamma   90.00
#
_symmetry.space_group_name_H-M   'P 1'
#
loop_
_entity.id
_entity.type
_entity.pdbx_description
1 polymer ?
#
loop_
_entity_poly.entity_id
_entity_poly.type
_entity_poly.pdbx_seq_one_letter_code
_entity_poly.pdbx_strand_id
1 'polypeptide(L)'
;MYKGVNTTNPPQHAKLLHGWTPPTPPAGYRNLVAILAPVVGVPGKSHDWFLDYLDTETAVFASEEHQFDVPWPWADGFQPQPADWDAIGIPALT
;
A
#
# COMPACT_ATOMS: atom_id res chain seq x y z
N MET A 1 3.52 7.72 -14.12
CA MET A 1 3.23 6.29 -14.34
C MET A 1 4.42 5.50 -13.82
N TYR A 2 4.27 4.79 -12.71
CA TYR A 2 5.35 4.01 -12.09
C TYR A 2 5.68 2.80 -12.98
N LYS A 3 6.92 2.69 -13.46
CA LYS A 3 7.35 1.55 -14.30
C LYS A 3 7.37 0.28 -13.44
N GLY A 4 6.64 -0.75 -13.84
CA GLY A 4 6.68 -2.09 -13.19
C GLY A 4 5.43 -2.47 -12.39
N VAL A 5 4.49 -1.55 -12.21
CA VAL A 5 3.27 -1.78 -11.42
C VAL A 5 2.21 -2.49 -12.27
N ASN A 6 1.70 -3.62 -11.78
CA ASN A 6 0.64 -4.38 -12.44
C ASN A 6 -0.70 -3.65 -12.33
N THR A 7 -1.33 -3.31 -13.46
CA THR A 7 -2.61 -2.58 -13.49
C THR A 7 -3.83 -3.48 -13.70
N THR A 8 -3.65 -4.81 -13.58
CA THR A 8 -4.75 -5.77 -13.71
C THR A 8 -5.81 -5.54 -12.63
N ASN A 9 -7.08 -5.51 -13.04
CA ASN A 9 -8.23 -5.35 -12.15
C ASN A 9 -9.22 -6.53 -12.34
N PRO A 10 -9.51 -7.32 -11.29
CA PRO A 10 -8.98 -7.22 -9.93
C PRO A 10 -7.49 -7.61 -9.85
N PRO A 11 -6.74 -7.09 -8.86
CA PRO A 11 -5.36 -7.49 -8.62
C PRO A 11 -5.26 -8.99 -8.34
N GLN A 12 -4.15 -9.61 -8.75
CA GLN A 12 -3.93 -11.04 -8.60
C GLN A 12 -2.57 -11.33 -7.98
N HIS A 13 -2.58 -11.95 -6.80
CA HIS A 13 -1.39 -12.48 -6.16
C HIS A 13 -1.75 -13.68 -5.27
N ALA A 14 -0.87 -14.68 -5.19
CA ALA A 14 -1.16 -15.94 -4.49
C ALA A 14 -1.42 -15.78 -2.98
N LYS A 15 -0.96 -14.66 -2.39
CA LYS A 15 -1.13 -14.31 -0.98
C LYS A 15 -2.08 -13.14 -0.74
N LEU A 16 -2.71 -12.62 -1.79
CA LEU A 16 -3.74 -11.59 -1.68
C LEU A 16 -5.02 -12.20 -1.09
N LEU A 17 -5.66 -11.48 -0.18
CA LEU A 17 -6.97 -11.86 0.34
C LEU A 17 -7.98 -11.93 -0.80
N HIS A 18 -8.76 -13.01 -0.83
CA HIS A 18 -9.69 -13.26 -1.91
C HIS A 18 -10.74 -12.13 -2.02
N GLY A 19 -10.84 -11.52 -3.20
CA GLY A 19 -11.77 -10.43 -3.47
C GLY A 19 -11.33 -9.07 -2.91
N TRP A 20 -10.10 -8.95 -2.40
CA TRP A 20 -9.59 -7.66 -1.95
C TRP A 20 -9.51 -6.67 -3.11
N THR A 21 -10.02 -5.48 -2.87
CA THR A 21 -9.90 -4.33 -3.75
C THR A 21 -9.55 -3.11 -2.91
N PRO A 22 -8.73 -2.18 -3.42
CA PRO A 22 -8.44 -0.96 -2.69
C PRO A 22 -9.72 -0.17 -2.40
N PRO A 23 -9.86 0.45 -1.22
CA PRO A 23 -11.03 1.26 -0.91
C PRO A 23 -11.07 2.52 -1.79
N THR A 24 -12.21 3.22 -1.75
CA THR A 24 -12.36 4.49 -2.46
C THR A 24 -11.40 5.53 -1.87
N PRO A 25 -10.56 6.18 -2.69
CA PRO A 25 -9.63 7.19 -2.21
C PRO A 25 -10.34 8.43 -1.64
N PRO A 26 -9.70 9.17 -0.71
CA PRO A 26 -10.07 10.54 -0.38
C PRO A 26 -10.03 11.47 -1.61
N ALA A 27 -10.81 12.55 -1.57
CA ALA A 27 -10.86 13.51 -2.67
C ALA A 27 -9.48 14.14 -2.92
N GLY A 28 -8.99 14.07 -4.16
CA GLY A 28 -7.66 14.57 -4.54
C GLY A 28 -6.55 13.51 -4.52
N TYR A 29 -6.74 12.40 -3.81
CA TYR A 29 -5.67 11.44 -3.52
C TYR A 29 -5.83 10.13 -4.29
N ARG A 30 -5.29 10.01 -5.51
CA ARG A 30 -5.60 8.89 -6.40
C ARG A 30 -4.67 7.68 -6.33
N ASN A 31 -3.49 7.82 -5.72
CA ASN A 31 -2.44 6.81 -5.81
C ASN A 31 -2.23 6.11 -4.47
N LEU A 32 -2.79 4.91 -4.28
CA LEU A 32 -2.47 4.09 -3.12
C LEU A 32 -1.01 3.60 -3.22
N VAL A 33 -0.23 3.79 -2.16
CA VAL A 33 1.18 3.40 -2.05
C VAL A 33 1.43 2.59 -0.77
N ALA A 34 2.44 1.72 -0.79
CA ALA A 34 2.94 1.02 0.37
C ALA A 34 4.25 1.64 0.81
N ILE A 35 4.37 2.06 2.08
CA ILE A 35 5.51 2.79 2.63
C ILE A 35 6.20 1.90 3.65
N LEU A 36 7.49 1.61 3.47
CA LEU A 36 8.30 0.91 4.46
C LEU A 36 8.88 1.94 5.44
N ALA A 37 8.29 2.05 6.63
CA ALA A 37 8.73 3.01 7.64
C ALA A 37 9.37 2.31 8.84
N PRO A 38 10.37 2.93 9.50
CA PRO A 38 10.93 2.40 10.72
C PRO A 38 9.87 2.38 11.83
N VAL A 39 9.82 1.30 12.60
CA VAL A 39 8.92 1.15 13.75
C VAL A 39 9.70 0.98 15.04
N VAL A 40 9.19 1.57 16.11
CA VAL A 40 9.78 1.49 17.45
C VAL A 40 8.80 0.74 18.36
N GLY A 41 9.34 -0.09 19.26
CA GLY A 41 8.53 -0.80 20.26
C GLY A 41 7.91 -2.12 19.79
N VAL A 42 8.23 -2.59 18.57
CA VAL A 42 7.85 -3.93 18.09
C VAL A 42 9.06 -4.86 18.20
N PRO A 43 9.08 -5.82 19.14
CA PRO A 43 10.21 -6.74 19.30
C PRO A 43 10.49 -7.52 18.01
N GLY A 44 11.75 -7.52 17.56
CA GLY A 44 12.18 -8.26 16.37
C GLY A 44 11.82 -7.60 15.03
N LYS A 45 11.27 -6.37 15.02
CA LYS A 45 10.89 -5.67 13.80
C LYS A 45 11.45 -4.24 13.81
N SER A 46 12.27 -3.91 12.81
CA SER A 46 12.83 -2.56 12.65
C SER A 46 12.01 -1.69 11.70
N HIS A 47 11.28 -2.30 10.76
CA HIS A 47 10.47 -1.61 9.76
C HIS A 47 9.13 -2.33 9.55
N ASP A 48 8.11 -1.56 9.21
CA ASP A 48 6.80 -2.07 8.83
C ASP A 48 6.24 -1.34 7.61
N TRP A 49 5.31 -2.00 6.94
CA TRP A 49 4.60 -1.47 5.79
C TRP A 49 3.34 -0.74 6.23
N PHE A 50 3.13 0.45 5.70
CA PHE A 50 1.95 1.27 5.89
C PHE A 50 1.32 1.57 4.54
N LEU A 51 0.00 1.68 4.48
CA LEU A 51 -0.74 2.02 3.27
C LEU A 51 -1.27 3.44 3.36
N ASP A 52 -1.02 4.23 2.32
CA ASP A 52 -1.45 5.63 2.25
C ASP A 52 -1.77 6.00 0.81
N TYR A 53 -2.55 7.06 0.62
CA TYR A 53 -2.73 7.65 -0.70
C TYR A 53 -1.80 8.86 -0.86
N LEU A 54 -1.05 8.89 -1.95
CA LEU A 54 -0.13 9.96 -2.30
C LEU A 54 -0.75 10.87 -3.37
N ASP A 55 -0.81 12.17 -3.08
CA ASP A 55 -0.95 13.17 -4.12
C ASP A 55 0.42 13.38 -4.79
N THR A 56 0.53 12.95 -6.04
CA THR A 56 1.77 13.04 -6.82
C THR A 56 2.08 14.45 -7.31
N GLU A 57 1.13 15.38 -7.27
CA GLU A 57 1.34 16.78 -7.65
C GLU A 57 1.95 17.59 -6.50
N THR A 58 1.47 17.38 -5.29
CA THR A 58 1.91 18.10 -4.08
C THR A 58 2.91 17.34 -3.22
N ALA A 59 3.07 16.03 -3.47
CA ALA A 59 3.86 15.10 -2.66
C ALA A 59 3.40 15.00 -1.19
N VAL A 60 2.10 15.21 -0.95
CA VAL A 60 1.47 15.09 0.38
C VAL A 60 0.78 13.73 0.50
N PHE A 61 0.88 13.13 1.69
CA PHE A 61 0.13 11.92 2.04
C PHE A 61 -1.26 12.26 2.55
N ALA A 62 -2.26 11.47 2.14
CA ALA A 62 -3.64 11.69 2.53
C ALA A 62 -3.83 11.63 4.04
N SER A 63 -3.04 10.81 4.74
CA SER A 63 -3.15 10.66 6.20
C SER A 63 -2.81 11.93 6.98
N GLU A 64 -2.14 12.91 6.34
CA GLU A 64 -1.85 14.21 6.94
C GLU A 64 -3.11 15.10 7.04
N GLU A 65 -4.07 14.91 6.14
CA GLU A 65 -5.25 15.77 6.01
C GLU A 65 -6.57 15.03 6.25
N HIS A 66 -6.57 13.70 6.12
CA HIS A 66 -7.77 12.86 6.14
C HIS A 66 -7.61 11.66 7.06
N GLN A 67 -8.69 11.33 7.78
CA GLN A 67 -8.81 10.06 8.47
C GLN A 67 -9.48 9.04 7.54
N PHE A 68 -8.77 7.97 7.21
CA PHE A 68 -9.27 6.83 6.47
C PHE A 68 -8.57 5.56 6.95
N ASP A 69 -9.09 4.41 6.54
CA ASP A 69 -8.49 3.11 6.80
C ASP A 69 -8.37 2.35 5.49
N VAL A 70 -7.22 1.71 5.27
CA VAL A 70 -7.00 0.83 4.12
C VAL A 70 -6.88 -0.59 4.67
N PRO A 71 -7.86 -1.48 4.38
CA PRO A 71 -7.78 -2.85 4.82
C PRO A 71 -6.51 -3.52 4.30
N TRP A 72 -5.79 -4.21 5.18
CA TRP A 72 -4.57 -4.93 4.83
C TRP A 72 -4.84 -5.96 3.71
N PRO A 73 -4.11 -5.94 2.58
CA PRO A 73 -4.42 -6.80 1.43
C PRO A 73 -3.96 -8.24 1.59
N TRP A 74 -3.00 -8.51 2.47
CA TRP A 74 -2.31 -9.79 2.50
C TRP A 74 -2.89 -10.75 3.53
N ALA A 75 -2.81 -12.04 3.22
CA ALA A 75 -3.17 -13.10 4.17
C ALA A 75 -2.33 -13.02 5.46
N ASP A 76 -2.93 -13.44 6.58
CA ASP A 76 -2.29 -13.44 7.89
C ASP A 76 -0.93 -14.15 7.88
N GLY A 77 0.07 -13.51 8.50
CA GLY A 77 1.43 -14.01 8.59
C GLY A 77 2.27 -13.88 7.32
N PHE A 78 1.71 -13.40 6.19
CA PHE A 78 2.51 -13.07 5.01
C PHE A 78 3.31 -11.78 5.24
N GLN A 79 4.60 -11.82 4.89
CA GLN A 79 5.51 -10.68 4.99
C GLN A 79 5.84 -10.17 3.59
N PRO A 80 5.06 -9.21 3.05
CA PRO A 80 5.23 -8.76 1.68
C PRO A 80 6.58 -8.07 1.49
N GLN A 81 7.17 -8.32 0.32
CA GLN A 81 8.34 -7.64 -0.21
C GLN A 81 7.89 -6.57 -1.22
N PRO A 82 8.78 -5.65 -1.63
CA PRO A 82 8.45 -4.61 -2.61
C PRO A 82 7.76 -5.15 -3.88
N ALA A 83 8.26 -6.28 -4.41
CA ALA A 83 7.71 -6.90 -5.61
C ALA A 83 6.27 -7.43 -5.44
N ASP A 84 5.86 -7.82 -4.22
CA ASP A 84 4.50 -8.28 -3.96
C ASP A 84 3.51 -7.10 -4.09
N TRP A 85 3.90 -5.91 -3.62
CA TRP A 85 3.11 -4.68 -3.75
C TRP A 85 2.95 -4.27 -5.22
N ASP A 86 4.05 -4.25 -5.97
CA ASP A 86 4.03 -3.94 -7.39
C ASP A 86 3.13 -4.91 -8.18
N ALA A 87 3.09 -6.19 -7.77
CA ALA A 87 2.26 -7.22 -8.39
C ALA A 87 0.76 -6.99 -8.25
N ILE A 88 0.32 -6.20 -7.27
CA ILE A 88 -1.10 -5.86 -7.02
C ILE A 88 -1.44 -4.40 -7.34
N GLY A 89 -0.54 -3.68 -8.00
CA GLY A 89 -0.83 -2.32 -8.45
C GLY A 89 -0.48 -1.21 -7.45
N ILE A 90 0.22 -1.53 -6.37
CA ILE A 90 0.55 -0.60 -5.28
C ILE A 90 2.06 -0.35 -5.31
N PRO A 91 2.54 0.85 -5.68
CA PRO A 91 3.96 1.17 -5.64
C PRO A 91 4.52 1.04 -4.22
N ALA A 92 5.66 0.37 -4.10
CA ALA A 92 6.42 0.28 -2.86
C ALA A 92 7.43 1.46 -2.73
N LEU A 93 7.31 2.22 -1.65
CA LEU A 93 8.22 3.29 -1.22
C LEU A 93 9.09 2.75 -0.08
N THR A 94 10.35 2.41 -0.38
CA THR A 94 11.32 1.81 0.56
C THR A 94 12.44 2.75 0.94
#